data_AF-A0A067G3X8-F1
#
_entry.id   AF-A0A067G3X8-F1
#
_cell.length_a   1.000
_cell.length_b   1.000
_cell.length_c   1.000
_cell.angle_alpha   90.00
_cell.angle_beta   90.00
_cell.angle_gamma   90.00
#
_symmetry.space_group_name_H-M   'P 1'
#
loop_
_entity.id
_entity.type
_entity.pdbx_description
1 polymer ?
#
loop_
_entity_poly.entity_id
_entity_poly.type
_entity_poly.pdbx_seq_one_letter_code
_entity_poly.pdbx_strand_id
1 'polypeptide(L)'
;SDESYVLPVLLRFDGQPEIDEEGNILYRFPSFQRTAASQRIGRKEYVGRRWADAIGGVEKIFREKKWEFSKTNMSERGMAIGLGGLNLFGVIILGAMLQEMAVTPNGFLKFVAYIFPLLQIYAGSFFAIPAVRWFLNLQRNADIEKRNRTREKYARALKSPDISLRRKLLSARDMAQKTFIGQDRIVYSTDRDLIEQDYEAREWEKRFREIE
;
A
#
# COMPACT_ATOMS: atom_id res chain seq x y z
N SER A 1 13.52 -18.86 8.22
CA SER A 1 12.42 -18.00 7.74
C SER A 1 11.83 -17.30 8.94
N ASP A 2 11.84 -15.97 8.95
CA ASP A 2 11.14 -15.19 9.98
C ASP A 2 9.68 -15.05 9.53
N GLU A 3 8.77 -15.79 10.16
CA GLU A 3 7.33 -15.79 9.85
C GLU A 3 6.51 -14.92 10.81
N SER A 4 7.19 -14.14 11.66
CA SER A 4 6.57 -13.26 12.67
C SER A 4 5.61 -12.23 12.05
N TYR A 5 5.81 -11.89 10.76
CA TYR A 5 4.95 -10.97 10.03
C TYR A 5 3.51 -11.47 9.81
N VAL A 6 3.25 -12.78 9.96
CA VAL A 6 1.93 -13.39 9.74
C VAL A 6 1.04 -13.29 11.00
N LEU A 7 1.64 -13.19 12.19
CA LEU A 7 0.92 -13.22 13.46
C LEU A 7 -0.22 -12.18 13.57
N PRO A 8 -0.04 -10.90 13.20
CA PRO A 8 -1.13 -9.93 13.26
C PRO A 8 -2.30 -10.29 12.34
N VAL A 9 -2.02 -10.96 11.22
CA VAL A 9 -3.04 -11.39 10.24
C VAL A 9 -3.86 -12.56 10.80
N LEU A 10 -3.19 -13.51 11.46
CA LEU A 10 -3.88 -14.64 12.12
C LEU A 10 -4.82 -14.14 13.21
N LEU A 11 -4.32 -13.24 14.08
CA LEU A 11 -5.13 -12.67 15.15
C LEU A 11 -6.31 -11.84 14.64
N ARG A 12 -6.14 -11.14 13.51
CA ARG A 12 -7.18 -10.26 12.96
C ARG A 12 -8.30 -11.01 12.26
N PHE A 13 -8.01 -12.14 11.63
CA PHE A 13 -8.93 -12.87 10.75
C PHE A 13 -9.25 -14.28 11.22
N ASP A 14 -9.05 -14.57 12.51
CA ASP A 14 -9.23 -15.88 13.13
C ASP A 14 -8.48 -16.99 12.37
N GLY A 15 -7.26 -16.67 11.93
CA GLY A 15 -6.39 -17.60 11.24
C GLY A 15 -5.68 -18.54 12.21
N GLN A 16 -5.45 -19.76 11.79
CA GLN A 16 -4.79 -20.80 12.58
C GLN A 16 -3.62 -21.40 11.79
N PRO A 17 -2.46 -21.62 12.43
CA PRO A 17 -1.37 -22.37 11.82
C PRO A 17 -1.67 -23.87 11.90
N GLU A 18 -1.60 -24.56 10.76
CA GLU A 18 -1.69 -26.01 10.64
C GLU A 18 -0.37 -26.53 10.04
N ILE A 19 0.05 -27.73 10.43
CA ILE A 19 1.27 -28.37 9.91
C ILE A 19 0.84 -29.49 8.97
N ASP A 20 1.40 -29.53 7.75
CA ASP A 20 1.16 -30.65 6.82
C ASP A 20 1.97 -31.89 7.16
N GLU A 21 1.69 -33.01 6.47
CA GLU A 21 2.39 -34.28 6.67
C GLU A 21 3.90 -34.17 6.41
N GLU A 22 4.32 -33.20 5.59
CA GLU A 22 5.71 -32.90 5.29
C GLU A 22 6.39 -31.96 6.29
N GLY A 23 5.68 -31.49 7.32
CA GLY A 23 6.21 -30.59 8.35
C GLY A 23 6.24 -29.10 7.97
N ASN A 24 5.57 -28.71 6.88
CA ASN A 24 5.42 -27.30 6.50
C ASN A 24 4.29 -26.64 7.29
N ILE A 25 4.53 -25.40 7.72
CA ILE A 25 3.50 -24.55 8.31
C ILE A 25 2.62 -23.95 7.20
N LEU A 26 1.32 -24.13 7.33
CA LEU A 26 0.27 -23.61 6.48
C LEU A 26 -0.69 -22.77 7.32
N TYR A 27 -1.13 -21.65 6.77
CA TYR A 27 -1.99 -20.71 7.47
C TYR A 27 -3.40 -20.81 6.92
N ARG A 28 -4.33 -21.26 7.77
CA ARG A 28 -5.73 -21.46 7.39
C ARG A 28 -6.60 -20.36 7.97
N PHE A 29 -7.57 -19.91 7.17
CA PHE A 29 -8.56 -18.89 7.56
C PHE A 29 -9.98 -19.44 7.36
N PRO A 30 -10.54 -20.19 8.33
CA PRO A 30 -11.83 -20.85 8.19
C PRO A 30 -12.99 -19.89 7.88
N SER A 31 -12.92 -18.67 8.43
CA SER A 31 -13.89 -17.59 8.19
C SER A 31 -14.04 -17.25 6.70
N PHE A 32 -12.96 -17.33 5.91
CA PHE A 32 -12.95 -17.05 4.47
C PHE A 32 -13.24 -18.26 3.58
N GLN A 33 -13.37 -19.46 4.16
CA GLN A 33 -13.69 -20.68 3.41
C GLN A 33 -15.21 -20.89 3.24
N ARG A 34 -16.04 -20.09 3.90
CA ARG A 34 -17.51 -20.20 3.84
C ARG A 34 -18.07 -19.50 2.59
N THR A 35 -18.91 -20.20 1.82
CA THR A 35 -19.58 -19.65 0.63
C THR A 35 -21.02 -20.12 0.54
N ALA A 36 -21.94 -19.21 0.21
CA ALA A 36 -23.34 -19.51 -0.09
C ALA A 36 -23.58 -19.80 -1.59
N ALA A 37 -22.60 -19.50 -2.45
CA ALA A 37 -22.67 -19.83 -3.87
C ALA A 37 -22.49 -21.35 -4.07
N SER A 38 -23.42 -21.98 -4.80
CA SER A 38 -23.34 -23.41 -5.10
C SER A 38 -22.03 -23.70 -5.84
N GLN A 39 -21.32 -24.71 -5.34
CA GLN A 39 -20.04 -25.10 -5.89
C GLN A 39 -20.27 -25.71 -7.28
N ARG A 40 -20.21 -24.91 -8.35
CA ARG A 40 -20.15 -25.45 -9.71
C ARG A 40 -18.99 -26.43 -9.74
N ILE A 41 -19.30 -27.69 -10.05
CA ILE A 41 -18.37 -28.81 -10.13
C ILE A 41 -17.36 -28.49 -11.24
N GLY A 42 -16.26 -27.82 -10.88
CA GLY A 42 -15.28 -27.36 -11.84
C GLY A 42 -14.01 -26.96 -11.11
N ARG A 43 -13.02 -27.86 -11.15
CA ARG A 43 -11.61 -27.78 -10.69
C ARG A 43 -11.35 -26.97 -9.41
N LYS A 44 -10.75 -27.63 -8.41
CA LYS A 44 -10.01 -26.97 -7.30
C LYS A 44 -8.90 -26.09 -7.91
N GLU A 45 -9.24 -24.87 -8.28
CA GLU A 45 -8.36 -23.95 -8.99
C GLU A 45 -7.36 -23.30 -8.04
N TYR A 46 -6.17 -23.04 -8.57
CA TYR A 46 -5.10 -22.35 -7.87
C TYR A 46 -5.60 -21.01 -7.30
N VAL A 47 -5.32 -20.74 -6.03
CA VAL A 47 -5.59 -19.43 -5.41
C VAL A 47 -4.94 -18.36 -6.29
N GLY A 48 -5.76 -17.51 -6.91
CA GLY A 48 -5.31 -16.36 -7.70
C GLY A 48 -5.30 -16.48 -9.23
N ARG A 49 -5.48 -17.67 -9.84
CA ARG A 49 -5.41 -17.79 -11.32
C ARG A 49 -6.64 -17.15 -12.01
N ARG A 50 -7.85 -17.54 -11.60
CA ARG A 50 -9.10 -17.04 -12.22
C ARG A 50 -9.38 -15.56 -11.92
N TRP A 51 -8.96 -15.07 -10.76
CA TRP A 51 -9.16 -13.67 -10.37
C TRP A 51 -8.25 -12.73 -11.17
N ALA A 52 -6.98 -13.12 -11.40
CA ALA A 52 -6.06 -12.34 -12.23
C ALA A 52 -6.49 -12.30 -13.71
N ASP A 53 -7.02 -13.41 -14.23
CA ASP A 53 -7.51 -13.49 -15.62
C ASP A 53 -8.85 -12.75 -15.82
N ALA A 54 -9.75 -12.76 -14.82
CA ALA A 54 -11.08 -12.14 -14.91
C ALA A 54 -11.06 -10.60 -14.87
N ILE A 55 -10.02 -9.97 -14.29
CA ILE A 55 -9.95 -8.51 -14.09
C ILE A 55 -9.08 -7.84 -15.17
N GLY A 56 -8.77 -8.54 -16.26
CA GLY A 56 -8.12 -7.94 -17.43
C GLY A 56 -6.73 -7.36 -17.13
N GLY A 57 -5.82 -8.20 -16.64
CA GLY A 57 -4.40 -7.83 -16.60
C GLY A 57 -4.00 -7.00 -15.38
N VAL A 58 -4.39 -7.43 -14.18
CA VAL A 58 -3.67 -7.02 -12.97
C VAL A 58 -2.20 -7.38 -13.20
N GLU A 59 -1.28 -6.42 -13.10
CA GLU A 59 0.16 -6.66 -13.27
C GLU A 59 0.52 -7.96 -12.55
N LYS A 60 1.21 -8.87 -13.27
CA LYS A 60 1.51 -10.24 -12.81
C LYS A 60 2.24 -10.29 -11.45
N ILE A 61 2.69 -9.13 -10.95
CA ILE A 61 3.43 -8.90 -9.70
C ILE A 61 3.05 -7.50 -9.18
N PHE A 62 2.50 -7.40 -7.97
CA PHE A 62 2.24 -6.10 -7.34
C PHE A 62 3.55 -5.40 -6.96
N ARG A 63 3.78 -4.20 -7.51
CA ARG A 63 4.92 -3.34 -7.18
C ARG A 63 4.47 -2.12 -6.37
N GLU A 64 5.24 -1.77 -5.37
CA GLU A 64 5.07 -0.53 -4.61
C GLU A 64 5.53 0.65 -5.46
N LYS A 65 4.73 1.72 -5.54
CA LYS A 65 5.03 2.90 -6.36
C LYS A 65 6.14 3.74 -5.71
N LYS A 66 7.02 4.31 -6.54
CA LYS A 66 8.05 5.26 -6.09
C LYS A 66 7.40 6.60 -5.72
N TRP A 67 8.01 7.30 -4.77
CA TRP A 67 7.68 8.68 -4.45
C TRP A 67 8.21 9.60 -5.53
N GLU A 68 7.29 10.27 -6.22
CA GLU A 68 7.62 11.32 -7.15
C GLU A 68 8.06 12.58 -6.38
N PHE A 69 9.06 13.28 -6.91
CA PHE A 69 9.54 14.51 -6.31
C PHE A 69 8.50 15.64 -6.40
N SER A 70 7.89 15.79 -7.56
CA SER A 70 6.85 16.78 -7.85
C SER A 70 5.97 16.29 -8.99
N LYS A 71 4.69 16.69 -8.97
CA LYS A 71 3.70 16.43 -10.03
C LYS A 71 3.75 17.45 -11.17
N THR A 72 4.61 18.44 -11.06
CA THR A 72 4.77 19.53 -12.04
C THR A 72 5.34 19.03 -13.36
N ASN A 73 4.91 19.65 -14.46
CA ASN A 73 5.51 19.42 -15.76
C ASN A 73 6.94 20.01 -15.84
N MET A 74 7.70 19.63 -16.86
CA MET A 74 9.09 20.06 -17.08
C MET A 74 9.21 21.58 -17.24
N SER A 75 8.26 22.23 -17.91
CA SER A 75 8.22 23.69 -18.09
C SER A 75 8.02 24.42 -16.77
N GLU A 76 7.04 24.01 -15.96
CA GLU A 76 6.76 24.60 -14.64
C GLU A 76 7.95 24.45 -13.70
N ARG A 77 8.59 23.27 -13.72
CA ARG A 77 9.81 23.05 -12.94
C ARG A 77 10.95 23.94 -13.41
N GLY A 78 11.14 24.06 -14.72
CA GLY A 78 12.14 24.96 -15.31
C GLY A 78 11.91 26.42 -14.92
N MET A 79 10.65 26.88 -14.96
CA MET A 79 10.27 28.23 -14.54
C MET A 79 10.53 28.45 -13.04
N ALA A 80 10.16 27.50 -12.17
CA ALA A 80 10.41 27.60 -10.74
C ALA A 80 11.91 27.69 -10.42
N ILE A 81 12.73 26.86 -11.08
CA ILE A 81 14.19 26.92 -10.95
C ILE A 81 14.72 28.26 -11.47
N GLY A 82 14.25 28.73 -12.62
CA GLY A 82 14.67 30.00 -13.22
C GLY A 82 14.33 31.20 -12.33
N LEU A 83 13.08 31.29 -11.85
CA LEU A 83 12.63 32.34 -10.93
C LEU A 83 13.40 32.30 -9.60
N GLY A 84 13.61 31.10 -9.04
CA GLY A 84 14.45 30.92 -7.87
C GLY A 84 15.89 31.39 -8.10
N GLY A 85 16.45 31.08 -9.26
CA GLY A 85 17.81 31.46 -9.64
C GLY A 85 17.96 32.97 -9.77
N LEU A 86 17.00 33.63 -10.41
CA LEU A 86 16.93 35.09 -10.50
C LEU A 86 16.80 35.73 -9.10
N ASN A 87 15.97 35.17 -8.22
CA ASN A 87 15.83 35.66 -6.84
C ASN A 87 17.16 35.54 -6.07
N LEU A 88 17.79 34.37 -6.08
CA LEU A 88 19.07 34.14 -5.42
C LEU A 88 20.17 35.07 -5.96
N PHE A 89 20.23 35.24 -7.27
CA PHE A 89 21.17 36.17 -7.92
C PHE A 89 20.94 37.62 -7.48
N GLY A 90 19.67 38.05 -7.42
CA GLY A 90 19.30 39.37 -6.91
C GLY A 90 19.74 39.58 -5.45
N VAL A 91 19.56 38.58 -4.60
CA VAL A 91 20.02 38.62 -3.19
C VAL A 91 21.55 38.72 -3.10
N ILE A 92 22.30 38.02 -3.96
CA ILE A 92 23.76 38.09 -4.00
C ILE A 92 24.23 39.49 -4.42
N ILE A 93 23.69 40.05 -5.51
CA ILE A 93 24.03 41.40 -5.96
C ILE A 93 23.67 42.43 -4.90
N LEU A 94 22.46 42.34 -4.33
CA LEU A 94 22.02 43.26 -3.27
C LEU A 94 22.95 43.18 -2.06
N GLY A 95 23.42 41.99 -1.71
CA GLY A 95 24.41 41.79 -0.65
C GLY A 95 25.73 42.50 -0.94
N ALA A 96 26.27 42.35 -2.16
CA ALA A 96 27.49 43.04 -2.57
C ALA A 96 27.32 44.57 -2.52
N MET A 97 26.19 45.09 -3.05
CA MET A 97 25.88 46.52 -3.02
C MET A 97 25.75 47.08 -1.60
N LEU A 98 25.18 46.30 -0.66
CA LEU A 98 25.07 46.71 0.74
C LEU A 98 26.43 46.68 1.48
N GLN A 99 27.35 45.80 1.08
CA GLN A 99 28.69 45.70 1.67
C GLN A 99 29.64 46.81 1.18
N GLU A 100 29.54 47.21 -0.09
CA GLU A 100 30.38 48.26 -0.69
C GLU A 100 29.91 49.69 -0.37
N MET A 101 28.84 49.82 0.43
CA MET A 101 28.26 51.13 0.75
C MET A 101 29.16 51.92 1.71
N ALA A 102 29.85 52.94 1.18
CA ALA A 102 30.74 53.82 1.93
C ALA A 102 30.02 54.89 2.80
N VAL A 103 28.69 54.97 2.72
CA VAL A 103 27.86 55.98 3.41
C VAL A 103 26.93 55.28 4.39
N THR A 104 26.68 55.87 5.56
CA THR A 104 25.69 55.36 6.51
C THR A 104 24.31 55.27 5.85
N PRO A 105 23.69 54.07 5.77
CA PRO A 105 22.41 53.90 5.10
C PRO A 105 21.32 54.73 5.82
N ASN A 106 20.64 55.61 5.08
CA ASN A 106 19.53 56.41 5.59
C ASN A 106 18.18 55.95 5.00
N GLY A 107 17.09 56.23 5.72
CA GLY A 107 15.72 55.95 5.25
C GLY A 107 15.52 54.53 4.73
N PHE A 108 15.19 54.42 3.44
CA PHE A 108 14.90 53.16 2.77
C PHE A 108 16.07 52.16 2.77
N LEU A 109 17.32 52.64 2.64
CA LEU A 109 18.49 51.75 2.61
C LEU A 109 18.70 51.04 3.95
N LYS A 110 18.40 51.72 5.07
CA LYS A 110 18.43 51.12 6.40
C LYS A 110 17.36 50.03 6.55
N PHE A 111 16.16 50.26 6.00
CA PHE A 111 15.10 49.26 5.97
C PHE A 111 15.50 48.02 5.16
N VAL A 112 16.07 48.21 3.96
CA VAL A 112 16.54 47.10 3.11
C VAL A 112 17.63 46.29 3.82
N ALA A 113 18.62 46.95 4.41
CA ALA A 113 19.65 46.28 5.22
C ALA A 113 19.06 45.49 6.40
N TYR A 114 18.01 46.01 7.05
CA TYR A 114 17.34 45.34 8.16
C TYR A 114 16.60 44.06 7.73
N ILE A 115 15.91 44.08 6.58
CA ILE A 115 15.19 42.89 6.07
C ILE A 115 16.09 41.92 5.29
N PHE A 116 17.30 42.34 4.91
CA PHE A 116 18.19 41.57 4.05
C PHE A 116 18.47 40.14 4.56
N PRO A 117 18.74 39.90 5.86
CA PRO A 117 18.92 38.53 6.36
C PRO A 117 17.70 37.63 6.13
N LEU A 118 16.49 38.19 6.23
CA LEU A 118 15.26 37.45 5.95
C LEU A 118 15.15 37.08 4.47
N LEU A 119 15.55 37.99 3.56
CA LEU A 119 15.60 37.71 2.13
C LEU A 119 16.62 36.61 1.80
N GLN A 120 17.78 36.60 2.48
CA GLN A 120 18.78 35.54 2.34
C GLN A 120 18.25 34.18 2.81
N ILE A 121 17.61 34.12 3.98
CA ILE A 121 16.99 32.90 4.50
C ILE A 121 15.92 32.40 3.53
N TYR A 122 15.09 33.30 3.00
CA TYR A 122 14.06 32.94 2.02
C TYR A 122 14.66 32.36 0.73
N ALA A 123 15.61 33.07 0.11
CA ALA A 123 16.25 32.63 -1.13
C ALA A 123 17.02 31.31 -0.94
N GLY A 124 17.72 31.13 0.18
CA GLY A 124 18.38 29.88 0.53
C GLY A 124 17.39 28.74 0.76
N SER A 125 16.32 28.98 1.51
CA SER A 125 15.30 27.97 1.83
C SER A 125 14.55 27.48 0.60
N PHE A 126 14.34 28.36 -0.39
CA PHE A 126 13.72 28.03 -1.67
C PHE A 126 14.42 26.85 -2.37
N PHE A 127 15.73 26.70 -2.21
CA PHE A 127 16.51 25.59 -2.76
C PHE A 127 16.82 24.50 -1.74
N ALA A 128 17.10 24.88 -0.49
CA ALA A 128 17.47 23.93 0.55
C ALA A 128 16.33 22.95 0.87
N ILE A 129 15.10 23.42 1.01
CA ILE A 129 13.96 22.57 1.36
C ILE A 129 13.68 21.54 0.25
N PRO A 130 13.56 21.92 -1.05
CA PRO A 130 13.41 20.94 -2.11
C PRO A 130 14.61 19.98 -2.23
N ALA A 131 15.84 20.45 -2.02
CA ALA A 131 17.02 19.58 -2.06
C ALA A 131 16.99 18.49 -0.98
N VAL A 132 16.67 18.87 0.27
CA VAL A 132 16.51 17.91 1.38
C VAL A 132 15.39 16.90 1.05
N ARG A 133 14.24 17.38 0.59
CA ARG A 133 13.13 16.50 0.18
C ARG A 133 13.55 15.54 -0.92
N TRP A 134 14.28 16.02 -1.93
CA TRP A 134 14.78 15.20 -3.03
C TRP A 134 15.66 14.07 -2.51
N PHE A 135 16.57 14.38 -1.59
CA PHE A 135 17.47 13.41 -0.98
C PHE A 135 16.72 12.34 -0.16
N LEU A 136 15.76 12.75 0.66
CA LEU A 136 14.92 11.81 1.43
C LEU A 136 14.10 10.91 0.51
N ASN A 137 13.53 11.47 -0.57
CA ASN A 137 12.81 10.70 -1.58
C ASN A 137 13.72 9.71 -2.30
N LEU A 138 14.97 10.08 -2.57
CA LEU A 138 15.94 9.18 -3.21
C LEU A 138 16.19 7.94 -2.33
N GLN A 139 16.44 8.14 -1.04
CA GLN A 139 16.63 7.04 -0.09
C GLN A 139 15.38 6.15 -0.01
N ARG A 140 14.20 6.77 0.17
CA ARG A 140 12.93 6.04 0.25
C ARG A 140 12.65 5.21 -1.01
N ASN A 141 12.97 5.76 -2.17
CA ASN A 141 12.80 5.07 -3.46
C ASN A 141 13.78 3.91 -3.64
N ALA A 142 14.99 4.00 -3.09
CA ALA A 142 15.93 2.88 -3.08
C ALA A 142 15.41 1.71 -2.23
N ASP A 143 14.81 1.99 -1.07
CA ASP A 143 14.19 0.97 -0.21
C ASP A 143 12.95 0.33 -0.86
N ILE A 144 12.13 1.13 -1.54
CA ILE A 144 11.00 0.65 -2.34
C ILE A 144 11.49 -0.28 -3.44
N GLU A 145 12.54 0.10 -4.16
CA GLU A 145 13.12 -0.73 -5.21
C GLU A 145 13.67 -2.06 -4.65
N LYS A 146 14.34 -2.03 -3.50
CA LYS A 146 14.80 -3.25 -2.82
C LYS A 146 13.64 -4.19 -2.52
N ARG A 147 12.53 -3.68 -1.96
CA ARG A 147 11.33 -4.48 -1.65
C ARG A 147 10.64 -5.00 -2.92
N ASN A 148 10.55 -4.19 -3.97
CA ASN A 148 9.97 -4.61 -5.25
C ASN A 148 10.79 -5.71 -5.93
N ARG A 149 12.12 -5.63 -5.90
CA ARG A 149 12.98 -6.71 -6.39
C ARG A 149 12.75 -8.01 -5.62
N THR A 150 12.57 -7.94 -4.31
CA THR A 150 12.23 -9.11 -3.49
C THR A 150 10.86 -9.70 -3.87
N ARG A 151 9.81 -8.86 -4.00
CA ARG A 151 8.48 -9.30 -4.48
C ARG A 151 8.57 -9.98 -5.84
N GLU A 152 9.38 -9.43 -6.73
CA GLU A 152 9.57 -10.00 -8.06
C GLU A 152 10.28 -11.36 -8.03
N LYS A 153 11.32 -11.51 -7.19
CA LYS A 153 12.00 -12.80 -6.99
C LYS A 153 11.02 -13.88 -6.52
N TYR A 154 10.19 -13.59 -5.51
CA TYR A 154 9.20 -14.54 -5.02
C TYR A 154 8.13 -14.87 -6.07
N ALA A 155 7.65 -13.87 -6.81
CA ALA A 155 6.67 -14.10 -7.86
C ALA A 155 7.24 -14.92 -9.02
N ARG A 156 8.55 -14.81 -9.33
CA ARG A 156 9.21 -15.71 -10.30
C ARG A 156 9.33 -17.13 -9.75
N ALA A 157 9.71 -17.30 -8.48
CA ALA A 157 9.80 -18.61 -7.83
C ALA A 157 8.45 -19.36 -7.86
N LEU A 158 7.32 -18.65 -7.73
CA LEU A 158 5.98 -19.23 -7.84
C LEU A 158 5.61 -19.71 -9.26
N LYS A 159 6.24 -19.18 -10.33
CA LYS A 159 5.97 -19.62 -11.71
C LYS A 159 6.64 -20.95 -12.04
N SER A 160 7.82 -21.18 -11.47
CA SER A 160 8.61 -22.40 -11.62
C SER A 160 9.03 -22.90 -10.24
N PRO A 161 8.07 -23.45 -9.45
CA PRO A 161 8.34 -23.85 -8.08
C PRO A 161 9.29 -25.05 -8.04
N ASP A 162 10.22 -25.02 -7.09
CA ASP A 162 11.01 -26.19 -6.72
C ASP A 162 10.11 -27.28 -6.09
N ILE A 163 10.65 -28.48 -5.90
CA ILE A 163 9.87 -29.64 -5.43
C ILE A 163 9.23 -29.34 -4.07
N SER A 164 9.97 -28.69 -3.16
CA SER A 164 9.46 -28.38 -1.81
C SER A 164 8.30 -27.40 -1.86
N LEU A 165 8.44 -26.29 -2.59
CA LEU A 165 7.40 -25.29 -2.76
C LEU A 165 6.18 -25.84 -3.50
N ARG A 166 6.40 -26.69 -4.51
CA ARG A 166 5.30 -27.33 -5.24
C ARG A 166 4.46 -28.20 -4.32
N ARG A 167 5.08 -28.97 -3.42
CA ARG A 167 4.36 -29.78 -2.41
C ARG A 167 3.59 -28.88 -1.46
N LYS A 168 4.24 -27.88 -0.86
CA LYS A 168 3.58 -26.90 0.03
C LYS A 168 2.36 -26.24 -0.61
N LEU A 169 2.43 -25.90 -1.90
CA LEU A 169 1.31 -25.32 -2.65
C LEU A 169 0.17 -26.32 -2.91
N LEU A 170 0.47 -27.61 -3.08
CA LEU A 170 -0.55 -28.66 -3.20
C LEU A 170 -1.23 -28.91 -1.86
N SER A 171 -0.48 -29.03 -0.76
CA SER A 171 -1.02 -29.18 0.60
C SER A 171 -1.92 -27.98 0.96
N ALA A 172 -1.46 -26.75 0.67
CA ALA A 172 -2.27 -25.54 0.86
C ALA A 172 -3.58 -25.56 0.05
N ARG A 173 -3.56 -26.07 -1.18
CA ARG A 173 -4.77 -26.20 -2.02
C ARG A 173 -5.75 -27.19 -1.42
N ASP A 174 -5.25 -28.31 -0.90
CA ASP A 174 -6.11 -29.36 -0.36
C ASP A 174 -6.73 -28.94 0.98
N MET A 175 -6.07 -28.06 1.74
CA MET A 175 -6.60 -27.38 2.94
C MET A 175 -7.52 -26.19 2.63
N ALA A 176 -7.41 -25.57 1.45
CA ALA A 176 -8.24 -24.46 1.02
C ALA A 176 -9.67 -24.85 0.61
N GLN A 177 -10.17 -26.00 1.08
CA GLN A 177 -11.52 -26.47 0.77
C GLN A 177 -12.57 -25.51 1.32
N LYS A 178 -13.57 -25.20 0.48
CA LYS A 178 -14.65 -24.31 0.84
C LYS A 178 -15.76 -25.10 1.55
N THR A 179 -16.29 -24.53 2.63
CA THR A 179 -17.50 -25.03 3.27
C THR A 179 -18.69 -24.35 2.61
N PHE A 180 -19.51 -25.13 1.91
CA PHE A 180 -20.77 -24.65 1.35
C PHE A 180 -21.80 -24.49 2.47
N ILE A 181 -22.43 -23.32 2.54
CA ILE A 181 -23.57 -23.05 3.41
C ILE A 181 -24.82 -23.18 2.55
N GLY A 182 -25.59 -24.24 2.80
CA GLY A 182 -26.88 -24.48 2.14
C GLY A 182 -27.92 -23.44 2.53
N GLN A 183 -28.96 -23.31 1.70
CA GLN A 183 -30.08 -22.37 1.93
C GLN A 183 -30.79 -22.63 3.25
N ASP A 184 -30.76 -23.87 3.76
CA ASP A 184 -31.28 -24.29 5.06
C ASP A 184 -30.56 -23.66 6.27
N ARG A 185 -29.36 -23.08 6.06
CA ARG A 185 -28.54 -22.46 7.10
C ARG A 185 -28.36 -20.95 6.92
N ILE A 186 -29.06 -20.35 5.96
CA ILE A 186 -29.00 -18.91 5.68
C ILE A 186 -30.20 -18.25 6.36
N VAL A 187 -29.95 -17.46 7.41
CA VAL A 187 -30.99 -16.71 8.13
C VAL A 187 -31.27 -15.36 7.45
N TYR A 188 -30.24 -14.73 6.90
CA TYR A 188 -30.36 -13.43 6.23
C TYR A 188 -29.80 -13.51 4.81
N SER A 189 -30.54 -12.98 3.84
CA SER A 189 -30.19 -12.95 2.43
C SER A 189 -30.66 -11.65 1.75
N THR A 190 -29.92 -11.20 0.73
CA THR A 190 -30.22 -9.94 0.03
C THR A 190 -31.36 -10.07 -0.98
N ASP A 191 -31.75 -11.29 -1.34
CA ASP A 191 -32.85 -11.59 -2.26
C ASP A 191 -34.24 -11.55 -1.60
N ARG A 192 -34.31 -11.54 -0.26
CA ARG A 192 -35.57 -11.50 0.51
C ARG A 192 -35.77 -10.14 1.17
N ASP A 193 -37.00 -9.83 1.53
CA ASP A 193 -37.33 -8.61 2.28
C ASP A 193 -36.91 -8.72 3.76
N LEU A 194 -36.57 -7.60 4.39
CA LEU A 194 -36.07 -7.58 5.77
C LEU A 194 -37.12 -8.03 6.79
N ILE A 195 -38.40 -7.73 6.54
CA ILE A 195 -39.49 -8.06 7.47
C ILE A 195 -39.74 -9.58 7.50
N GLU A 196 -39.70 -10.21 6.32
CA GLU A 196 -39.85 -11.66 6.18
C GLU A 196 -38.70 -12.40 6.89
N GLN A 197 -37.47 -11.91 6.72
CA GLN A 197 -36.28 -12.49 7.35
C GLN A 197 -36.29 -12.37 8.88
N ASP A 198 -36.72 -11.23 9.43
CA ASP A 198 -36.83 -11.04 10.89
C ASP A 198 -37.86 -11.97 11.53
N TYR A 199 -38.92 -12.33 10.81
CA TYR A 199 -39.88 -13.32 11.26
C TYR A 199 -39.27 -14.72 11.28
N GLU A 200 -38.65 -15.15 10.17
CA GLU A 200 -37.98 -16.46 10.06
C GLU A 200 -36.87 -16.63 11.12
N ALA A 201 -36.10 -15.58 11.41
CA ALA A 201 -35.06 -15.58 12.43
C ALA A 201 -35.63 -15.86 13.84
N ARG A 202 -36.75 -15.24 14.20
CA ARG A 202 -37.41 -15.45 15.51
C ARG A 202 -38.00 -16.85 15.64
N GLU A 203 -38.60 -17.35 14.56
CA GLU A 203 -39.09 -18.75 14.49
C GLU A 203 -37.94 -19.73 14.68
N TRP A 204 -36.80 -19.51 14.00
CA TRP A 204 -35.61 -20.34 14.12
C TRP A 204 -35.06 -20.35 15.55
N GLU A 205 -34.93 -19.18 16.19
CA GLU A 205 -34.49 -19.03 17.59
C GLU A 205 -35.42 -19.76 18.58
N LYS A 206 -36.72 -19.79 18.27
CA LYS A 206 -37.70 -20.51 19.07
C LYS A 206 -37.51 -22.03 18.95
N ARG A 207 -37.35 -22.54 17.73
CA ARG A 207 -37.09 -23.97 17.48
C ARG A 207 -35.75 -24.42 18.08
N PHE A 208 -34.73 -23.58 18.06
CA PHE A 208 -33.44 -23.89 18.66
C PHE A 208 -33.56 -24.10 20.18
N ARG A 209 -34.30 -23.22 20.87
CA ARG A 209 -34.56 -23.33 22.31
C ARG A 209 -35.45 -24.50 22.72
N GLU A 210 -36.23 -25.06 21.79
CA GLU A 210 -37.07 -26.25 22.05
C GLU A 210 -36.29 -27.57 21.90
N ILE A 211 -35.08 -27.52 21.32
CA ILE A 211 -34.23 -28.70 21.05
C ILE A 211 -33.10 -28.84 22.09
N GLU A 212 -32.85 -27.79 22.88
CA GLU A 212 -31.90 -27.76 24.01
C GLU A 212 -32.57 -28.19 25.33
#